data_AF-A0A539D717-F1
#
_entry.id   AF-A0A539D717-F1
#
_cell.length_a   1.000
_cell.length_b   1.000
_cell.length_c   1.000
_cell.angle_alpha   90.00
_cell.angle_beta   90.00
_cell.angle_gamma   90.00
#
_symmetry.space_group_name_H-M   'P 1'
#
loop_
_entity.id
_entity.type
_entity.pdbx_description
1 polymer ?
#
loop_
_entity_poly.entity_id
_entity_poly.type
_entity_poly.pdbx_seq_one_letter_code
_entity_poly.pdbx_strand_id
1 'polypeptide(L)'
;MSSGRRGVRPLRLLLTLLVVGGSLVFLGVRFAGAWRELAERSPRWNWGMVALAVVAALPWFALRVRLWQEALRTMCEAPPYRRAVSLWSLSELGRYLPGAGIHLVGRAVAARWGGWRAAHTIVASLLELATTAVAAAALALGLAGESIGL
;
A
#
# COMPACT_ATOMS: atom_id res chain seq x y z
N MET A 1 -18.41 -26.55 -26.45
CA MET A 1 -19.05 -25.71 -25.41
C MET A 1 -18.06 -24.68 -24.87
N SER A 2 -18.03 -23.45 -25.40
CA SER A 2 -17.29 -22.34 -24.77
C SER A 2 -17.79 -20.98 -25.27
N SER A 3 -18.78 -20.39 -24.61
CA SER A 3 -19.18 -18.99 -24.83
C SER A 3 -19.71 -18.40 -23.52
N GLY A 4 -18.82 -17.89 -22.67
CA GLY A 4 -19.20 -17.31 -21.37
C GLY A 4 -18.29 -16.20 -20.83
N ARG A 5 -17.29 -15.73 -21.59
CA ARG A 5 -16.27 -14.77 -21.09
C ARG A 5 -16.37 -13.33 -21.62
N ARG A 6 -17.43 -12.96 -22.36
CA ARG A 6 -17.49 -11.64 -23.03
C ARG A 6 -18.17 -10.51 -22.24
N GLY A 7 -19.03 -10.80 -21.26
CA GLY A 7 -19.85 -9.78 -20.58
C GLY A 7 -19.22 -9.05 -19.38
N VAL A 8 -18.17 -9.61 -18.75
CA VAL A 8 -17.61 -9.07 -17.49
C VAL A 8 -16.63 -7.90 -17.69
N ARG A 9 -16.01 -7.81 -18.89
CA ARG A 9 -15.05 -6.75 -19.24
C ARG A 9 -15.68 -5.35 -19.34
N PRO A 10 -16.82 -5.15 -20.03
CA PRO A 10 -17.43 -3.82 -20.16
C PRO A 10 -17.96 -3.29 -18.82
N LEU A 11 -18.58 -4.15 -17.99
CA LEU A 11 -19.07 -3.74 -16.66
C LEU A 11 -17.93 -3.31 -15.73
N ARG A 12 -16.83 -4.07 -15.71
CA ARG A 12 -15.65 -3.71 -14.90
C ARG A 12 -15.03 -2.40 -15.37
N LEU A 13 -14.97 -2.18 -16.69
CA LEU A 13 -14.48 -0.92 -17.25
C LEU A 13 -15.38 0.26 -16.87
N LEU A 14 -16.70 0.10 -16.97
CA LEU A 14 -17.68 1.10 -16.60
C LEU A 14 -17.61 1.45 -15.11
N LEU A 15 -17.54 0.45 -14.23
CA LEU A 15 -17.38 0.66 -12.78
C LEU A 15 -16.06 1.35 -12.46
N THR A 16 -14.96 0.95 -13.12
CA THR A 16 -13.66 1.58 -12.94
C THR A 16 -13.72 3.04 -13.38
N LEU A 17 -14.33 3.34 -14.53
CA LEU A 17 -14.51 4.71 -15.02
C LEU A 17 -15.41 5.54 -14.12
N LEU A 18 -16.48 4.97 -13.56
CA LEU A 18 -17.35 5.66 -12.61
C LEU A 18 -16.63 5.98 -11.30
N VAL A 19 -15.92 5.00 -10.73
CA VAL A 19 -15.22 5.19 -9.45
C VAL A 19 -14.02 6.12 -9.65
N VAL A 20 -13.18 5.87 -10.64
CA VAL A 20 -11.98 6.68 -10.89
C VAL A 20 -12.38 8.07 -11.40
N GLY A 21 -13.25 8.15 -12.41
CA GLY A 21 -13.73 9.40 -12.96
C GLY A 21 -14.51 10.22 -11.94
N GLY A 22 -15.41 9.59 -11.17
CA GLY A 22 -16.13 10.23 -10.08
C GLY A 22 -15.19 10.74 -8.99
N SER A 23 -14.19 9.94 -8.60
CA SER A 23 -13.17 10.34 -7.62
C SER A 23 -12.31 11.49 -8.13
N LEU A 24 -11.93 11.50 -9.41
CA LEU A 24 -11.15 12.57 -10.04
C LEU A 24 -11.97 13.87 -10.18
N VAL A 25 -13.24 13.78 -10.56
CA VAL A 25 -14.14 14.94 -10.61
C VAL A 25 -14.37 15.49 -9.21
N PHE A 26 -14.64 14.62 -8.23
CA PHE A 26 -14.80 15.01 -6.84
C PHE A 26 -13.54 15.69 -6.30
N LEU A 27 -12.36 15.08 -6.51
CA LEU A 27 -11.09 15.72 -6.16
C LEU A 27 -10.94 17.05 -6.88
N GLY A 28 -11.15 17.10 -8.20
CA GLY A 28 -10.97 18.29 -9.00
C GLY A 28 -11.84 19.46 -8.55
N VAL A 29 -13.12 19.22 -8.29
CA VAL A 29 -14.06 20.25 -7.80
C VAL A 29 -13.68 20.72 -6.40
N ARG A 30 -13.36 19.80 -5.48
CA ARG A 30 -12.96 20.16 -4.11
C ARG A 30 -11.63 20.88 -4.09
N PHE A 31 -10.68 20.42 -4.88
CA PHE A 31 -9.35 20.98 -4.98
C PHE A 31 -9.38 22.34 -5.65
N ALA A 32 -10.12 22.54 -6.74
CA ALA A 32 -10.27 23.85 -7.39
C ALA A 32 -10.89 24.90 -6.45
N GLY A 33 -11.89 24.51 -5.64
CA GLY A 33 -12.48 25.40 -4.63
C GLY A 33 -11.50 25.73 -3.49
N ALA A 34 -10.79 24.72 -2.99
CA ALA A 34 -9.82 24.88 -1.91
C ALA A 34 -8.47 25.48 -2.36
N TRP A 35 -8.17 25.48 -3.67
CA TRP A 35 -6.87 25.91 -4.20
C TRP A 35 -6.62 27.39 -3.95
N ARG A 36 -7.65 28.24 -4.09
CA ARG A 36 -7.56 29.65 -3.72
C ARG A 36 -7.31 29.83 -2.23
N GLU A 37 -8.02 29.09 -1.38
CA GLU A 37 -7.82 29.13 0.07
C GLU A 37 -6.42 28.62 0.49
N LEU A 38 -5.88 27.62 -0.21
CA LEU A 38 -4.51 27.12 0.00
C LEU A 38 -3.45 28.10 -0.47
N ALA A 39 -3.68 28.80 -1.59
CA ALA A 39 -2.76 29.80 -2.11
C ALA A 39 -2.67 31.04 -1.20
N GLU A 40 -3.80 31.40 -0.56
CA GLU A 40 -3.89 32.53 0.37
C GLU A 40 -3.37 32.18 1.78
N ARG A 41 -3.27 30.90 2.14
CA ARG A 41 -2.69 30.44 3.41
C ARG A 41 -1.20 30.18 3.29
N SER A 42 -0.38 31.01 3.95
CA SER A 42 1.04 30.67 4.16
C SER A 42 1.15 29.33 4.89
N PRO A 43 1.94 28.36 4.37
CA PRO A 43 2.04 27.04 4.98
C PRO A 43 2.65 27.16 6.39
N ARG A 44 1.81 27.01 7.41
CA ARG A 44 2.23 26.94 8.81
C ARG A 44 2.62 25.50 9.12
N TRP A 45 3.89 25.20 8.94
CA TRP A 45 4.45 23.89 9.30
C TRP A 45 4.49 23.74 10.81
N ASN A 46 3.63 22.89 11.36
CA ASN A 46 3.75 22.46 12.74
C ASN A 46 4.73 21.29 12.81
N TRP A 47 6.02 21.59 13.02
CA TRP A 47 7.08 20.59 13.13
C TRP A 47 6.82 19.55 14.23
N GLY A 48 6.12 19.93 15.30
CA GLY A 48 5.71 19.00 16.36
C GLY A 48 4.72 17.95 15.85
N MET A 49 3.71 18.35 15.08
CA MET A 49 2.78 17.41 14.42
C MET A 49 3.49 16.54 13.39
N VAL A 50 4.41 17.10 12.62
CA VAL A 50 5.20 16.32 11.64
C VAL A 50 6.04 15.26 12.36
N ALA A 51 6.74 15.64 13.43
CA ALA A 51 7.52 14.71 14.23
C ALA A 51 6.63 13.62 14.85
N LEU A 52 5.48 13.98 15.40
CA LEU A 52 4.52 13.03 15.95
C LEU A 52 4.00 12.05 14.88
N ALA A 53 3.68 12.55 13.68
CA ALA A 53 3.26 11.71 12.57
C ALA A 53 4.35 10.73 12.13
N VAL A 54 5.60 11.17 12.08
CA VAL A 54 6.76 10.30 11.78
C VAL A 54 6.91 9.23 12.86
N VAL A 55 6.89 9.62 14.14
CA VAL A 55 7.00 8.69 15.27
C VAL A 55 5.85 7.69 15.27
N ALA A 56 4.62 8.12 14.99
CA ALA A 56 3.46 7.25 14.90
C ALA A 56 3.53 6.29 13.69
N ALA A 57 4.16 6.70 12.59
CA ALA A 57 4.33 5.87 11.40
C ALA A 57 5.44 4.81 11.55
N LEU A 58 6.48 5.07 12.33
CA LEU A 58 7.61 4.15 12.51
C LEU A 58 7.21 2.74 12.99
N PRO A 59 6.33 2.57 14.00
CA PRO A 59 5.83 1.25 14.41
C PRO A 59 5.14 0.50 13.28
N TRP A 60 4.36 1.20 12.44
CA TRP A 60 3.68 0.60 11.29
C TRP A 60 4.69 0.05 10.28
N PHE A 61 5.70 0.84 9.95
CA PHE A 61 6.79 0.40 9.06
C PHE A 61 7.56 -0.78 9.63
N ALA A 62 7.93 -0.71 10.92
CA ALA A 62 8.64 -1.79 11.59
C ALA A 62 7.82 -3.10 11.62
N LEU A 63 6.51 -3.01 11.88
CA LEU A 63 5.60 -4.15 11.86
C LEU A 63 5.56 -4.80 10.48
N ARG A 64 5.43 -4.01 9.40
CA ARG A 64 5.40 -4.55 8.03
C ARG A 64 6.70 -5.24 7.63
N VAL A 65 7.86 -4.66 7.99
CA VAL A 65 9.15 -5.34 7.78
C VAL A 65 9.22 -6.65 8.54
N ARG A 66 8.75 -6.68 9.79
CA ARG A 66 8.71 -7.89 10.62
C ARG A 66 7.81 -8.97 10.02
N LEU A 67 6.59 -8.62 9.63
CA LEU A 67 5.66 -9.56 8.97
C LEU A 67 6.28 -10.19 7.73
N TRP A 68 6.92 -9.37 6.90
CA TRP A 68 7.62 -9.88 5.72
C TRP A 68 8.82 -10.76 6.06
N GLN A 69 9.63 -10.39 7.05
CA GLN A 69 10.76 -11.19 7.51
C GLN A 69 10.29 -12.56 8.05
N GLU A 70 9.23 -12.59 8.86
CA GLU A 70 8.70 -13.85 9.36
C GLU A 70 8.12 -14.70 8.22
N ALA A 71 7.44 -14.09 7.25
CA ALA A 71 6.98 -14.80 6.06
C ALA A 71 8.15 -15.39 5.24
N LEU A 72 9.30 -14.72 5.16
CA LEU A 72 10.49 -15.30 4.54
C LEU A 72 11.05 -16.48 5.35
N ARG A 73 11.06 -16.38 6.69
CA ARG A 73 11.57 -17.43 7.58
C ARG A 73 10.79 -18.73 7.48
N THR A 74 9.47 -18.66 7.27
CA THR A 74 8.66 -19.87 7.03
C THR A 74 9.02 -20.59 5.74
N MET A 75 9.72 -19.91 4.81
CA MET A 75 10.24 -20.48 3.56
C MET A 75 11.75 -20.76 3.63
N CYS A 76 12.29 -20.93 4.84
CA CYS A 76 13.72 -21.18 5.12
C CYS A 76 14.67 -20.05 4.68
N GLU A 77 14.15 -18.84 4.42
CA GLU A 77 14.96 -17.66 4.17
C GLU A 77 15.08 -16.86 5.48
N ALA A 78 16.26 -16.76 6.07
CA ALA A 78 16.48 -16.07 7.35
C ALA A 78 17.27 -14.76 7.16
N PRO A 79 16.67 -13.72 6.54
CA PRO A 79 17.38 -12.47 6.30
C PRO A 79 17.70 -11.75 7.62
N PRO A 80 18.92 -11.22 7.81
CA PRO A 80 19.20 -10.37 8.96
C PRO A 80 18.31 -9.11 8.90
N TYR A 81 17.76 -8.70 10.05
CA TYR A 81 16.73 -7.65 10.11
C TYR A 81 17.17 -6.35 9.42
N ARG A 82 18.44 -5.94 9.57
CA ARG A 82 18.97 -4.74 8.91
C ARG A 82 18.88 -4.80 7.38
N ARG A 83 19.20 -5.96 6.78
CA ARG A 83 19.06 -6.14 5.33
C ARG A 83 17.60 -6.20 4.92
N ALA A 84 16.76 -6.83 5.74
CA ALA A 84 15.33 -6.87 5.49
C ALA A 84 14.70 -5.47 5.47
N VAL A 85 15.02 -4.61 6.44
CA VAL A 85 14.61 -3.19 6.49
C VAL A 85 15.07 -2.45 5.23
N SER A 86 16.36 -2.51 4.90
CA SER A 86 16.91 -1.79 3.73
C SER A 86 16.19 -2.16 2.43
N LEU A 87 16.02 -3.46 2.19
CA LEU A 87 15.40 -3.98 0.98
C LEU A 87 13.89 -3.66 0.94
N TRP A 88 13.20 -3.84 2.07
CA TRP A 88 11.80 -3.49 2.22
C TRP A 88 11.57 -2.00 1.94
N SER A 89 12.35 -1.12 2.56
CA SER A 89 12.24 0.33 2.38
C SER A 89 12.52 0.76 0.94
N LEU A 90 13.55 0.20 0.31
CA LEU A 90 13.85 0.47 -1.09
C LEU A 90 12.69 0.04 -2.00
N SER A 91 12.06 -1.11 -1.71
CA SER A 91 10.92 -1.58 -2.48
C SER A 91 9.68 -0.70 -2.31
N GLU A 92 9.44 -0.14 -1.12
CA GLU A 92 8.33 0.80 -0.90
C GLU A 92 8.56 2.14 -1.59
N LEU A 93 9.79 2.63 -1.68
CA LEU A 93 10.11 3.78 -2.54
C LEU A 93 9.79 3.48 -4.01
N GLY A 94 10.10 2.26 -4.45
CA GLY A 94 9.75 1.78 -5.79
C GLY A 94 8.24 1.73 -6.07
N ARG A 95 7.38 1.70 -5.05
CA ARG A 95 5.91 1.73 -5.22
C ARG A 95 5.41 3.06 -5.76
N TYR A 96 6.14 4.14 -5.52
CA TYR A 96 5.80 5.48 -5.99
C TYR A 96 6.29 5.76 -7.42
N LEU A 97 7.06 4.84 -8.02
CA LEU A 97 7.46 4.93 -9.41
C LEU A 97 6.36 4.41 -10.34
N PRO A 98 6.09 5.09 -11.47
CA PRO A 98 5.06 4.67 -12.41
C PRO A 98 5.42 3.33 -13.07
N GLY A 99 4.65 2.28 -12.74
CA GLY A 99 4.72 0.95 -13.35
C GLY A 99 4.11 -0.13 -12.45
N ALA A 100 3.04 -0.80 -12.91
CA ALA A 100 2.17 -1.68 -12.12
C ALA A 100 2.79 -3.01 -11.60
N GLY A 101 4.11 -3.15 -11.59
CA GLY A 101 4.82 -4.32 -11.07
C GLY A 101 6.20 -4.02 -10.52
N ILE A 102 6.63 -2.76 -10.54
CA ILE A 102 8.00 -2.35 -10.15
C ILE A 102 8.24 -2.65 -8.67
N HIS A 103 7.22 -2.55 -7.82
CA HIS A 103 7.33 -2.90 -6.41
C HIS A 103 7.69 -4.39 -6.21
N LEU A 104 6.89 -5.31 -6.76
CA LEU A 104 7.08 -6.76 -6.60
C LEU A 104 8.33 -7.26 -7.34
N VAL A 105 8.53 -6.82 -8.58
CA VAL A 105 9.69 -7.21 -9.40
C VAL A 105 10.96 -6.60 -8.83
N GLY A 106 10.95 -5.32 -8.45
CA GLY A 106 12.09 -4.64 -7.85
C GLY A 106 12.52 -5.28 -6.53
N ARG A 107 11.56 -5.67 -5.69
CA ARG A 107 11.84 -6.40 -4.46
C ARG A 107 12.40 -7.80 -4.73
N ALA A 108 11.87 -8.51 -5.71
CA ALA A 108 12.38 -9.83 -6.11
C ALA A 108 13.80 -9.75 -6.69
N VAL A 109 14.10 -8.73 -7.51
CA VAL A 109 15.43 -8.49 -8.09
C VAL A 109 16.43 -8.12 -7.00
N ALA A 110 16.07 -7.17 -6.11
CA ALA A 110 16.92 -6.78 -5.00
C ALA A 110 17.19 -7.96 -4.05
N ALA A 111 16.18 -8.81 -3.80
CA ALA A 111 16.34 -9.98 -2.95
C ALA A 111 17.31 -11.02 -3.53
N ARG A 112 17.37 -11.14 -4.87
CA ARG A 112 18.39 -11.98 -5.53
C ARG A 112 19.81 -11.46 -5.29
N TRP A 113 20.02 -10.15 -5.24
CA TRP A 113 21.32 -9.58 -4.84
C TRP A 113 21.69 -9.89 -3.38
N GLY A 114 20.68 -10.09 -2.53
CA GLY A 114 20.83 -10.55 -1.15
C GLY A 114 21.02 -12.06 -0.98
N GLY A 115 20.95 -12.85 -2.06
CA GLY A 115 21.04 -14.30 -2.05
C GLY A 115 19.73 -15.04 -1.81
N TRP A 116 18.59 -14.34 -1.73
CA TRP A 116 17.29 -14.94 -1.44
C TRP A 116 16.53 -15.28 -2.73
N ARG A 117 15.70 -16.32 -2.65
CA ARG A 117 14.87 -16.72 -3.79
C ARG A 117 13.82 -15.66 -4.10
N ALA A 118 13.77 -15.26 -5.36
CA ALA A 118 12.76 -14.33 -5.89
C ALA A 118 11.33 -14.82 -5.63
N ALA A 119 11.08 -16.13 -5.79
CA ALA A 119 9.77 -16.73 -5.55
C ALA A 119 9.33 -16.58 -4.09
N HIS A 120 10.21 -16.88 -3.13
CA HIS A 120 9.93 -16.71 -1.70
C HIS A 120 9.67 -15.23 -1.37
N THR A 121 10.43 -14.32 -1.97
CA THR A 121 10.24 -12.88 -1.80
C THR A 121 8.87 -12.41 -2.28
N ILE A 122 8.42 -12.90 -3.43
CA ILE A 122 7.10 -12.58 -3.99
C ILE A 122 6.00 -13.13 -3.07
N VAL A 123 6.10 -14.40 -2.67
CA VAL A 123 5.12 -15.04 -1.77
C VAL A 123 5.06 -14.30 -0.43
N ALA A 124 6.20 -13.95 0.16
CA ALA A 124 6.25 -13.19 1.40
C ALA A 124 5.61 -11.81 1.25
N SER A 125 5.79 -11.14 0.11
CA SER A 125 5.18 -9.84 -0.17
C SER A 125 3.65 -9.96 -0.33
N LEU A 126 3.16 -11.05 -0.94
CA LEU A 126 1.72 -11.32 -1.05
C LEU A 126 1.10 -11.64 0.31
N LEU A 127 1.80 -12.41 1.16
CA LEU A 127 1.36 -12.70 2.53
C LEU A 127 1.30 -11.42 3.38
N GLU A 128 2.30 -10.56 3.27
CA GLU A 128 2.32 -9.23 3.89
C GLU A 128 1.10 -8.39 3.44
N LEU A 129 0.81 -8.38 2.14
CA LEU A 129 -0.34 -7.65 1.58
C LEU A 129 -1.68 -8.24 2.05
N ALA A 130 -1.80 -9.57 2.07
CA ALA A 130 -3.01 -10.25 2.50
C ALA A 130 -3.29 -10.00 4.00
N THR A 131 -2.28 -10.13 4.85
CA THR A 131 -2.41 -9.87 6.30
C THR A 131 -2.76 -8.41 6.59
N THR A 132 -2.13 -7.46 5.90
CA THR A 132 -2.47 -6.03 6.05
C THR A 132 -3.87 -5.72 5.54
N ALA A 133 -4.32 -6.33 4.44
CA ALA A 133 -5.68 -6.17 3.92
C ALA A 133 -6.74 -6.73 4.88
N VAL A 134 -6.49 -7.92 5.46
CA VAL A 134 -7.39 -8.52 6.46
C VAL A 134 -7.46 -7.65 7.71
N ALA A 135 -6.33 -7.15 8.22
CA ALA A 135 -6.29 -6.26 9.37
C ALA A 135 -7.06 -4.95 9.10
N ALA A 136 -6.87 -4.36 7.92
CA ALA A 136 -7.59 -3.14 7.52
C ALA A 136 -9.10 -3.38 7.39
N ALA A 137 -9.51 -4.51 6.81
CA ALA A 137 -10.92 -4.88 6.70
C ALA A 137 -11.56 -5.11 8.09
N ALA A 138 -10.86 -5.81 9.00
CA ALA A 138 -11.32 -6.02 10.37
C ALA A 138 -11.50 -4.70 11.12
N LEU A 139 -10.53 -3.78 11.01
CA LEU A 139 -10.61 -2.45 11.61
C LEU A 139 -11.77 -1.64 11.04
N ALA A 140 -11.95 -1.65 9.71
CA ALA A 140 -13.05 -0.94 9.06
C ALA A 140 -14.42 -1.48 9.49
N LEU A 141 -14.56 -2.80 9.65
CA LEU A 141 -15.79 -3.41 10.16
C LEU A 141 -16.04 -3.07 11.64
N GLY A 142 -14.99 -3.02 12.46
CA GLY A 142 -15.10 -2.59 13.86
C GLY A 142 -15.59 -1.15 13.99
N LEU A 143 -14.98 -0.22 13.24
CA LEU A 143 -15.38 1.18 13.22
C LEU A 143 -16.77 1.39 12.62
N ALA A 144 -17.14 0.62 11.59
CA ALA A 144 -18.49 0.66 11.03
C ALA A 144 -19.54 0.14 12.01
N GLY A 145 -19.22 -0.90 12.79
CA GLY A 145 -20.07 -1.42 13.86
C GLY A 145 -20.32 -0.39 14.97
N GLU A 146 -19.32 0.40 15.34
CA GLU A 146 -19.50 1.51 16.30
C GLU A 146 -20.35 2.66 15.71
N SER A 147 -20.29 2.90 14.40
CA SER A 147 -21.07 3.97 13.75
C SER A 147 -22.57 3.66 13.56
N ILE A 148 -23.00 2.41 13.73
CA ILE A 148 -24.40 1.95 13.64
C ILE A 148 -25.00 1.74 15.05
N GLY A 149 -24.18 1.81 16.10
CA GLY A 149 -24.58 1.71 17.49
C GLY A 149 -24.85 3.07 18.16
N LEU A 150 -25.68 3.91 17.55
CA LEU A 150 -26.40 5.03 18.19
C LEU A 150 -27.75 5.25 17.50
#